data_AF-A0A2V7HL29-F1
#
_entry.id   AF-A0A2V7HL29-F1
#
_cell.length_a   1.000
_cell.length_b   1.000
_cell.length_c   1.000
_cell.angle_alpha   90.00
_cell.angle_beta   90.00
_cell.angle_gamma   90.00
#
_symmetry.space_group_name_H-M   'P 1'
#
loop_
_entity.id
_entity.type
_entity.pdbx_description
1 polymer ?
#
loop_
_entity_poly.entity_id
_entity_poly.type
_entity_poly.pdbx_seq_one_letter_code
_entity_poly.pdbx_strand_id
1 'polypeptide(L)'
;MTLSKTWLAATRAVLDDIEKTQLPAIGKAAELMADSIAAERWVHTFGCGHATIPVEEMYPRIGGFVGFHPIVELPLTFFTRVTGEMGIHQFLFLERAEGYGNAIMKSYTFDERDTMWIFSHTGINNVNIDVALRAKE
;
A
#
# COMPACT_ATOMS: atom_id res chain seq x y z
N MET A 1 -9.76 -6.81 -34.88
CA MET A 1 -9.65 -7.21 -33.46
C MET A 1 -10.55 -6.29 -32.65
N THR A 2 -11.35 -6.78 -31.70
CA THR A 2 -12.25 -5.92 -30.90
C THR A 2 -11.48 -5.20 -29.80
N LEU A 3 -11.98 -4.06 -29.33
CA LEU A 3 -11.37 -3.33 -28.20
C LEU A 3 -11.19 -4.21 -26.96
N SER A 4 -12.18 -5.06 -26.66
CA SER A 4 -12.11 -6.03 -25.56
C SER A 4 -10.95 -7.02 -25.71
N LYS A 5 -10.69 -7.52 -26.92
CA LYS A 5 -9.56 -8.42 -27.19
C LYS A 5 -8.23 -7.69 -27.11
N THR A 6 -8.16 -6.44 -27.56
CA THR A 6 -6.96 -5.59 -27.42
C THR A 6 -6.65 -5.32 -25.94
N TRP A 7 -7.66 -4.97 -25.14
CA TRP A 7 -7.49 -4.77 -23.70
C TRP A 7 -7.01 -6.05 -23.00
N LEU A 8 -7.63 -7.20 -23.28
CA LEU A 8 -7.19 -8.49 -22.72
C LEU A 8 -5.76 -8.85 -23.13
N ALA A 9 -5.36 -8.55 -24.37
CA ALA A 9 -4.00 -8.78 -24.83
C ALA A 9 -2.99 -7.88 -24.07
N ALA A 10 -3.32 -6.61 -23.86
CA ALA A 10 -2.48 -5.68 -23.10
C ALA A 10 -2.34 -6.12 -21.63
N THR A 11 -3.43 -6.54 -20.99
CA THR A 11 -3.38 -7.04 -19.60
C THR A 11 -2.49 -8.27 -19.48
N ARG A 12 -2.60 -9.23 -20.41
CA ARG A 12 -1.72 -10.41 -20.42
C ARG A 12 -0.25 -10.04 -20.60
N ALA A 13 0.05 -9.09 -21.49
CA ALA A 13 1.43 -8.63 -21.67
C ALA A 13 2.03 -8.06 -20.37
N VAL A 14 1.25 -7.29 -19.59
CA VAL A 14 1.70 -6.80 -18.28
C VAL A 14 1.95 -7.94 -17.30
N LEU A 15 1.08 -8.96 -17.26
CA LEU A 15 1.27 -10.14 -16.40
C LEU A 15 2.52 -10.93 -16.79
N ASP A 16 2.74 -11.15 -18.09
CA ASP A 16 3.93 -11.83 -18.62
C ASP A 16 5.22 -11.06 -18.24
N ASP A 17 5.19 -9.73 -18.29
CA ASP A 17 6.34 -8.90 -17.92
C ASP A 17 6.61 -8.97 -16.41
N ILE A 18 5.56 -8.97 -15.57
CA ILE A 18 5.69 -9.16 -14.12
C ILE A 18 6.33 -10.51 -13.82
N GLU A 19 5.84 -11.59 -14.44
CA GLU A 19 6.40 -12.94 -14.26
C GLU A 19 7.88 -13.00 -14.63
N LYS A 20 8.25 -12.43 -15.78
CA LYS A 20 9.63 -12.48 -16.28
C LYS A 20 10.60 -11.62 -15.47
N THR A 21 10.14 -10.52 -14.88
CA THR A 21 11.04 -9.48 -14.35
C THR A 21 10.95 -9.27 -12.85
N GLN A 22 9.81 -9.56 -12.21
CA GLN A 22 9.56 -9.16 -10.82
C GLN A 22 9.60 -10.30 -9.81
N LEU A 23 9.53 -11.58 -10.23
CA LEU A 23 9.55 -12.71 -9.30
C LEU A 23 10.75 -12.70 -8.31
N PRO A 24 11.99 -12.37 -8.72
CA PRO A 24 13.09 -12.28 -7.76
C PRO A 24 12.91 -11.17 -6.71
N ALA A 25 12.34 -10.02 -7.08
CA ALA A 25 12.08 -8.92 -6.16
C ALA A 25 10.92 -9.25 -5.20
N ILE A 26 9.87 -9.89 -5.72
CA ILE A 26 8.74 -10.39 -4.91
C ILE A 26 9.23 -11.41 -3.89
N GLY A 27 10.10 -12.35 -4.28
CA GLY A 27 10.69 -13.33 -3.37
C GLY A 27 11.47 -12.66 -2.23
N LYS A 28 12.34 -11.69 -2.54
CA LYS A 28 13.09 -10.94 -1.51
C LYS A 28 12.19 -10.18 -0.56
N ALA A 29 11.14 -9.53 -1.07
CA ALA A 29 10.16 -8.85 -0.22
C ALA A 29 9.42 -9.85 0.69
N ALA A 30 9.06 -11.02 0.17
CA ALA A 30 8.41 -12.07 0.93
C ALA A 30 9.29 -12.63 2.06
N GLU A 31 10.60 -12.78 1.83
CA GLU A 31 11.57 -13.18 2.86
C GLU A 31 11.62 -12.18 4.02
N LEU A 32 11.73 -10.87 3.74
CA LEU A 32 11.72 -9.83 4.77
C LEU A 32 10.43 -9.86 5.62
N MET A 33 9.29 -10.01 4.94
CA MET A 33 7.99 -10.11 5.62
C MET A 33 7.89 -11.39 6.47
N ALA A 34 8.39 -12.51 5.97
CA ALA A 34 8.42 -13.77 6.71
C ALA A 34 9.33 -13.68 7.95
N ASP A 35 10.48 -13.03 7.84
CA ASP A 35 11.41 -12.82 8.95
C ASP A 35 10.79 -11.98 10.07
N SER A 36 10.11 -10.87 9.73
CA SER A 36 9.36 -10.08 10.72
C SER A 36 8.30 -10.92 11.42
N ILE A 37 7.47 -11.64 10.66
CA ILE A 37 6.41 -12.47 11.22
C ILE A 37 6.96 -13.57 12.11
N ALA A 38 8.05 -14.24 11.70
CA ALA A 38 8.70 -15.29 12.47
C ALA A 38 9.31 -14.76 13.78
N ALA A 39 9.68 -13.48 13.83
CA ALA A 39 10.13 -12.79 15.03
C ALA A 39 8.97 -12.31 15.94
N GLU A 40 7.72 -12.73 15.67
CA GLU A 40 6.51 -12.26 16.34
C GLU A 40 6.29 -10.74 16.20
N ARG A 41 6.70 -10.20 15.04
CA ARG A 41 6.60 -8.80 14.66
C ARG A 41 5.66 -8.57 13.49
N TRP A 42 5.38 -7.31 13.18
CA TRP A 42 4.35 -6.96 12.20
C TRP A 42 4.94 -6.70 10.81
N VAL A 43 4.13 -7.02 9.80
CA VAL A 43 4.23 -6.42 8.47
C VAL A 43 3.19 -5.33 8.38
N HIS A 44 3.60 -4.08 8.56
CA HIS A 44 2.74 -2.92 8.39
C HIS A 44 2.50 -2.67 6.91
N THR A 45 1.24 -2.59 6.49
CA THR A 45 0.87 -2.30 5.10
C THR A 45 0.20 -0.94 5.01
N PHE A 46 0.65 -0.10 4.08
CA PHE A 46 0.16 1.28 3.94
C PHE A 46 -0.03 1.67 2.47
N GLY A 47 -0.99 2.55 2.20
CA GLY A 47 -1.25 3.11 0.89
C GLY A 47 -2.29 4.21 0.95
N CYS A 48 -2.32 5.08 -0.05
CA CYS A 48 -3.29 6.18 -0.19
C CYS A 48 -4.14 6.01 -1.44
N GLY A 49 -5.43 6.38 -1.36
CA GLY A 49 -6.36 6.30 -2.48
C GLY A 49 -6.57 4.86 -2.94
N HIS A 50 -6.49 4.60 -4.25
CA HIS A 50 -6.61 3.23 -4.78
C HIS A 50 -5.52 2.29 -4.27
N ALA A 51 -4.39 2.81 -3.77
CA ALA A 51 -3.36 1.99 -3.17
C ALA A 51 -3.76 1.42 -1.80
N THR A 52 -4.92 1.80 -1.23
CA THR A 52 -5.49 1.13 -0.05
C THR A 52 -6.14 -0.19 -0.41
N ILE A 53 -6.56 -0.41 -1.67
CA ILE A 53 -7.16 -1.67 -2.11
C ILE A 53 -6.25 -2.87 -1.83
N PRO A 54 -4.97 -2.89 -2.27
CA PRO A 54 -4.09 -4.00 -1.94
C PRO A 54 -3.78 -4.11 -0.43
N VAL A 55 -3.87 -3.02 0.33
CA VAL A 55 -3.73 -3.05 1.81
C VAL A 55 -4.91 -3.80 2.43
N GLU A 56 -6.13 -3.44 2.06
CA GLU A 56 -7.38 -4.04 2.54
C GLU A 56 -7.53 -5.50 2.07
N GLU A 57 -7.00 -5.84 0.90
CA GLU A 57 -6.93 -7.23 0.40
C GLU A 57 -6.03 -8.13 1.27
N MET A 58 -5.06 -7.57 2.00
CA MET A 58 -4.11 -8.39 2.76
C MET A 58 -4.69 -8.94 4.05
N TYR A 59 -5.30 -8.07 4.87
CA TYR A 59 -5.85 -8.46 6.16
C TYR A 59 -6.87 -7.42 6.64
N PRO A 60 -7.89 -7.80 7.44
CA PRO A 60 -8.34 -9.17 7.70
C PRO A 60 -9.06 -9.77 6.49
N ARG A 61 -8.65 -10.97 6.06
CA ARG A 61 -9.41 -11.78 5.08
C ARG A 61 -9.50 -13.23 5.52
N ILE A 62 -10.56 -13.92 5.12
CA ILE A 62 -10.66 -15.37 5.29
C ILE A 62 -9.56 -16.03 4.45
N GLY A 63 -8.75 -16.89 5.08
CA GLY A 63 -7.56 -17.47 4.45
C GLY A 63 -6.35 -16.52 4.41
N GLY A 64 -6.42 -15.38 5.10
CA GLY A 64 -5.29 -14.49 5.35
C GLY A 64 -4.32 -15.09 6.35
N PHE A 65 -3.04 -14.69 6.23
CA PHE A 65 -2.02 -15.05 7.20
C PHE A 65 -1.98 -14.01 8.32
N VAL A 66 -1.91 -14.45 9.58
CA VAL A 66 -1.83 -13.54 10.74
C VAL A 66 -0.42 -12.95 10.79
N GLY A 67 -0.30 -11.63 10.83
CA GLY A 67 1.00 -10.93 10.85
C GLY A 67 1.05 -9.69 9.95
N PHE A 68 0.12 -9.60 8.99
CA PHE A 68 -0.13 -8.35 8.27
C PHE A 68 -0.96 -7.40 9.14
N HIS A 69 -0.51 -6.15 9.23
CA HIS A 69 -1.11 -5.11 10.03
C HIS A 69 -1.45 -3.89 9.15
N PRO A 70 -2.71 -3.78 8.68
CA PRO A 70 -3.15 -2.68 7.83
C PRO A 70 -3.18 -1.35 8.57
N ILE A 71 -2.52 -0.34 8.01
CA ILE A 71 -2.63 1.06 8.40
C ILE A 71 -3.52 1.73 7.35
N VAL A 72 -4.79 1.91 7.69
CA VAL A 72 -5.83 2.40 6.77
C VAL A 72 -6.49 3.65 7.35
N GLU A 73 -6.21 4.80 6.74
CA GLU A 73 -6.77 6.08 7.15
C GLU A 73 -8.04 6.40 6.35
N LEU A 74 -9.18 6.49 7.02
CA LEU A 74 -10.47 6.82 6.42
C LEU A 74 -10.43 8.04 5.46
N PRO A 75 -9.81 9.18 5.80
CA PRO A 75 -9.76 10.32 4.89
C PRO A 75 -8.89 10.07 3.64
N LEU A 76 -8.05 9.04 3.65
CA LEU A 76 -7.18 8.62 2.54
C LEU A 76 -7.74 7.39 1.79
N THR A 77 -8.89 6.84 2.18
CA THR A 77 -9.55 5.74 1.47
C THR A 77 -10.80 6.21 0.73
N PHE A 78 -11.41 7.30 1.19
CA PHE A 78 -12.67 7.79 0.63
C PHE A 78 -12.46 8.72 -0.57
N PHE A 79 -12.20 8.14 -1.76
CA PHE A 79 -11.98 8.89 -3.01
C PHE A 79 -13.18 8.84 -3.97
N THR A 80 -14.27 8.15 -3.62
CA THR A 80 -15.44 7.93 -4.49
C THR A 80 -16.48 9.05 -4.41
N ARG A 81 -16.47 9.87 -3.35
CA ARG A 81 -17.30 11.08 -3.25
C ARG A 81 -16.67 12.22 -4.03
N VAL A 82 -17.30 12.62 -5.12
CA VAL A 82 -16.88 13.79 -5.90
C VAL A 82 -17.22 15.10 -5.17
N THR A 83 -18.36 15.15 -4.45
CA THR A 83 -18.82 16.31 -3.68
C THR A 83 -19.27 15.90 -2.27
N GLY A 84 -19.22 16.83 -1.32
CA GLY A 84 -19.62 16.61 0.08
C GLY A 84 -18.43 16.35 1.01
N GLU A 85 -18.72 15.98 2.25
CA GLU A 85 -17.68 15.64 3.22
C GLU A 85 -16.93 14.35 2.85
N MET A 86 -15.63 14.33 3.15
CA MET A 86 -14.70 13.29 2.72
C MET A 86 -14.70 13.12 1.19
N GLY A 87 -14.82 14.25 0.48
CA GLY A 87 -14.80 14.28 -0.98
C GLY A 87 -13.40 14.41 -1.57
N ILE A 88 -13.30 14.28 -2.89
CA ILE A 88 -12.01 14.23 -3.63
C ILE A 88 -11.07 15.41 -3.34
N HIS A 89 -11.60 16.61 -3.10
CA HIS A 89 -10.78 17.79 -2.78
C HIS A 89 -10.09 17.68 -1.42
N GLN A 90 -10.78 17.14 -0.41
CA GLN A 90 -10.21 16.92 0.92
C GLN A 90 -9.19 15.79 0.89
N PHE A 91 -9.50 14.69 0.17
CA PHE A 91 -8.58 13.60 -0.08
C PHE A 91 -7.26 14.10 -0.73
N LEU A 92 -7.35 14.81 -1.86
CA LEU A 92 -6.17 15.30 -2.59
C LEU A 92 -5.35 16.31 -1.77
N PHE A 93 -6.02 17.11 -0.94
CA PHE A 93 -5.34 18.01 -0.02
C PHE A 93 -4.52 17.23 1.01
N LEU A 94 -5.12 16.23 1.67
CA LEU A 94 -4.46 15.43 2.68
C LEU A 94 -3.36 14.54 2.12
N GLU A 95 -3.58 13.89 0.97
CA GLU A 95 -2.58 13.03 0.31
C GLU A 95 -1.29 13.77 -0.06
N ARG A 96 -1.39 15.10 -0.27
CA ARG A 96 -0.27 15.99 -0.60
C ARG A 96 0.23 16.78 0.60
N ALA A 97 -0.40 16.65 1.76
CA ALA A 97 0.02 17.38 2.95
C ALA A 97 1.28 16.74 3.54
N GLU A 98 2.41 17.42 3.41
CA GLU A 98 3.65 17.04 4.08
C GLU A 98 3.47 17.07 5.60
N GLY A 99 4.05 16.07 6.28
CA GLY A 99 3.90 15.86 7.71
C GLY A 99 2.65 15.07 8.11
N TYR A 100 1.68 14.85 7.20
CA TYR A 100 0.50 14.07 7.55
C TYR A 100 0.83 12.58 7.72
N GLY A 101 1.76 12.03 6.93
CA GLY A 101 2.28 10.68 7.17
C GLY A 101 2.95 10.54 8.53
N ASN A 102 3.70 11.56 8.97
CA ASN A 102 4.29 11.59 10.31
C ASN A 102 3.25 11.61 11.42
N ALA A 103 2.13 12.31 11.22
CA ALA A 103 1.02 12.32 12.17
C ALA A 103 0.35 10.94 12.28
N ILE A 104 0.17 10.24 11.16
CA ILE A 104 -0.35 8.87 11.13
C ILE A 104 0.58 7.93 11.91
N MET A 105 1.88 7.96 11.60
CA MET A 105 2.88 7.08 12.21
C MET A 105 2.98 7.25 13.74
N LYS A 106 2.72 8.44 14.29
CA LYS A 106 2.73 8.68 15.76
C LYS A 106 1.68 7.87 16.53
N SER A 107 0.63 7.40 15.86
CA SER A 107 -0.43 6.59 16.47
C SER A 107 -0.06 5.12 16.65
N TYR A 108 1.10 4.71 16.14
CA TYR A 108 1.57 3.33 16.14
C TYR A 108 2.87 3.20 16.92
N THR A 109 3.13 1.98 17.43
CA THR A 109 4.40 1.61 18.03
C THR A 109 5.11 0.66 17.08
N PHE A 110 6.35 1.00 16.70
CA PHE A 110 7.18 0.25 15.78
C PHE A 110 8.40 -0.35 16.49
N ASP A 111 8.96 -1.39 15.90
CA ASP A 111 10.21 -2.07 16.28
C ASP A 111 11.07 -2.22 15.02
N GLU A 112 12.39 -2.22 15.19
CA GLU A 112 13.36 -2.32 14.10
C GLU A 112 13.25 -3.62 13.28
N ARG A 113 12.58 -4.65 13.84
CA ARG A 113 12.32 -5.93 13.19
C ARG A 113 10.98 -5.97 12.45
N ASP A 114 10.15 -4.93 12.55
CA ASP A 114 8.94 -4.81 11.73
C ASP A 114 9.31 -4.57 10.26
N THR A 115 8.43 -4.98 9.34
CA THR A 115 8.54 -4.65 7.92
C THR A 115 7.47 -3.64 7.53
N MET A 116 7.84 -2.62 6.75
CA MET A 116 6.90 -1.66 6.16
C MET A 116 6.72 -1.94 4.66
N TRP A 117 5.50 -2.24 4.23
CA TRP A 117 5.12 -2.47 2.85
C TRP A 117 4.17 -1.37 2.35
N ILE A 118 4.69 -0.50 1.48
CA ILE A 118 3.99 0.70 0.99
C ILE A 118 3.56 0.51 -0.45
N PHE A 119 2.26 0.72 -0.71
CA PHE A 119 1.69 0.72 -2.04
C PHE A 119 1.58 2.16 -2.56
N SER A 120 2.17 2.41 -3.74
CA SER A 120 2.00 3.68 -4.45
C SER A 120 2.15 3.46 -5.95
N HIS A 121 1.16 3.90 -6.73
CA HIS A 121 1.23 3.81 -8.18
C HIS A 121 2.25 4.78 -8.79
N THR A 122 2.36 5.99 -8.23
CA THR A 122 3.22 7.06 -8.77
C THR A 122 4.51 7.22 -7.97
N GLY A 123 4.52 6.84 -6.69
CA GLY A 123 5.69 6.98 -5.81
C GLY A 123 6.01 8.41 -5.39
N ILE A 124 5.16 9.39 -5.70
CA ILE A 124 5.45 10.83 -5.49
C ILE A 124 4.54 11.52 -4.47
N ASN A 125 3.57 10.81 -3.88
CA ASN A 125 2.64 11.41 -2.93
C ASN A 125 3.33 11.67 -1.59
N ASN A 126 3.24 12.90 -1.08
CA ASN A 126 3.94 13.35 0.12
C ASN A 126 3.67 12.46 1.33
N VAL A 127 2.42 12.04 1.55
CA VAL A 127 2.07 11.15 2.68
C VAL A 127 2.77 9.80 2.60
N ASN A 128 2.85 9.19 1.42
CA ASN A 128 3.58 7.91 1.25
C ASN A 128 5.08 8.10 1.47
N ILE A 129 5.64 9.23 1.04
CA ILE A 129 7.06 9.56 1.23
C ILE A 129 7.35 9.77 2.72
N ASP A 130 6.51 10.52 3.45
CA ASP A 130 6.62 10.70 4.89
C ASP A 130 6.65 9.35 5.62
N VAL A 131 5.71 8.45 5.30
CA VAL A 131 5.65 7.11 5.91
C VAL A 131 6.90 6.31 5.57
N ALA A 132 7.37 6.34 4.33
CA ALA A 132 8.59 5.65 3.91
C ALA A 132 9.85 6.18 4.64
N LEU A 133 9.96 7.50 4.79
CA LEU A 133 11.06 8.12 5.52
C LEU A 133 11.01 7.77 7.00
N ARG A 134 9.83 7.85 7.62
CA ARG A 134 9.67 7.54 9.04
C ARG A 134 9.89 6.07 9.36
N ALA A 135 9.52 5.16 8.46
CA ALA A 135 9.75 3.73 8.60
C ALA A 135 11.24 3.34 8.45
N LYS A 136 12.06 4.20 7.84
CA LYS A 136 13.50 4.00 7.71
C LYS A 136 14.28 4.42 8.96
N GLU A 137 13.73 5.33 9.77
CA GLU A 137 14.31 5.83 11.02
C GLU A 137 14.21 4.83 12.17
#